data_AF-A0A955XVZ7-F1
#
_entry.id   AF-A0A955XVZ7-F1
#
_cell.length_a   1.000
_cell.length_b   1.000
_cell.length_c   1.000
_cell.angle_alpha   90.00
_cell.angle_beta   90.00
_cell.angle_gamma   90.00
#
_symmetry.space_group_name_H-M   'P 1'
#
loop_
_entity.id
_entity.type
_entity.pdbx_description
1 polymer ?
#
loop_
_entity_poly.entity_id
_entity_poly.type
_entity_poly.pdbx_seq_one_letter_code
_entity_poly.pdbx_strand_id
1 'polypeptide(L)'
;MISVRRRVLLLMAVLVAAGSAPTAFAQDAPNGFDIQLFNPMPSQQFNFLGSSAARVMPGGSYEGGFILNYAKDPLVVRSQDDDRIANLVEYNLTANLLLSFGIADRLEVGLDVPITIAQDGDRSTSLDPYEIQGNAGPGDVRLIPKLLLYSMATENDPTGLGLVFLADIYMQVGDAAEYQGEGLRVRPRLAVDWAFANGTRVGLNLGYMARPENQILNVEINDLVTLGVAADVVLTEDWHLVPEIETRFGVGIDSLDSEELPSEALLAVRYFTPVSGLMAELGAGTGIVAGVGVPDYRIFGGLTYARIPVGDTDGDGLKDDVDACPADPEDADDFDDSDGCPDLDNDQDGVLDSEDVCMNDPEDVDAFEDTDGCPDPDNDGEGIPDAQDSCPDESEDFDGFQDTDGCPDPDNDGDGFLDTVDQCPMEAENLNNFEDTDGCPDEEPSVVVVPCVSLQLPDNVYYDTGSDV
;
A
#
# COMPACT_ATOMS: atom_id res chain seq x y z
N MET A 1 -17.66 -24.61 2.75
CA MET A 1 -17.68 -23.92 4.05
C MET A 1 -18.16 -22.51 3.81
N ILE A 2 -19.35 -22.20 4.31
CA ILE A 2 -20.11 -20.97 4.05
C ILE A 2 -20.06 -20.20 5.38
N SER A 3 -19.04 -19.38 5.61
CA SER A 3 -18.95 -18.68 6.91
C SER A 3 -18.00 -17.47 7.00
N VAL A 4 -17.52 -16.83 5.93
CA VAL A 4 -16.71 -15.59 6.08
C VAL A 4 -16.94 -14.63 4.92
N ARG A 5 -18.16 -14.09 4.76
CA ARG A 5 -18.44 -13.02 3.77
C ARG A 5 -19.53 -12.04 4.21
N ARG A 6 -19.77 -11.90 5.52
CA ARG A 6 -20.93 -11.15 6.07
C ARG A 6 -20.62 -10.06 7.10
N ARG A 7 -19.38 -9.55 7.18
CA ARG A 7 -19.03 -8.52 8.19
C ARG A 7 -18.59 -7.14 7.68
N VAL A 8 -18.64 -6.86 6.38
CA VAL A 8 -18.32 -5.51 5.86
C VAL A 8 -19.56 -4.69 5.44
N LEU A 9 -20.77 -5.28 5.47
CA LEU A 9 -21.99 -4.63 4.98
C LEU A 9 -22.90 -4.02 6.06
N LEU A 10 -22.39 -3.78 7.28
CA LEU A 10 -23.20 -3.34 8.44
C LEU A 10 -22.85 -1.95 9.00
N LEU A 11 -21.99 -1.18 8.35
CA LEU A 11 -21.71 0.23 8.72
C LEU A 11 -22.41 1.28 7.82
N MET A 12 -23.13 0.86 6.77
CA MET A 12 -23.89 1.76 5.87
C MET A 12 -25.40 1.89 6.19
N ALA A 13 -25.87 1.41 7.35
CA ALA A 13 -27.31 1.36 7.66
C ALA A 13 -27.75 2.16 8.91
N VAL A 14 -26.94 3.08 9.44
CA VAL A 14 -27.29 3.87 10.64
C VAL A 14 -27.47 5.38 10.38
N LEU A 15 -27.29 5.89 9.16
CA LEU A 15 -27.49 7.33 8.86
C LEU A 15 -28.71 7.68 7.99
N VAL A 16 -29.74 6.82 7.90
CA VAL A 16 -30.95 7.09 7.09
C VAL A 16 -32.27 6.94 7.89
N ALA A 17 -32.23 6.90 9.23
CA ALA A 17 -33.45 6.75 10.06
C ALA A 17 -33.62 7.84 11.14
N ALA A 18 -33.31 9.09 10.82
CA ALA A 18 -33.73 10.26 11.59
C ALA A 18 -34.50 11.25 10.71
N GLY A 19 -35.58 10.77 10.09
CA GLY A 19 -36.39 11.54 9.13
C GLY A 19 -37.87 11.28 9.31
N SER A 20 -38.43 11.60 10.49
CA SER A 20 -39.85 11.92 10.64
C SER A 20 -40.16 12.45 12.05
N ALA A 21 -39.78 13.70 12.29
CA ALA A 21 -40.54 14.58 13.17
C ALA A 21 -40.35 16.00 12.62
N PRO A 22 -41.40 16.67 12.10
CA PRO A 22 -41.29 18.08 11.78
C PRO A 22 -41.28 18.83 13.12
N THR A 23 -40.10 19.07 13.67
CA THR A 23 -39.94 20.15 14.63
C THR A 23 -40.07 21.43 13.83
N ALA A 24 -41.27 22.01 13.84
CA ALA A 24 -41.53 23.34 13.33
C ALA A 24 -40.68 24.34 14.13
N PHE A 25 -39.48 24.64 13.64
CA PHE A 25 -38.75 25.85 14.02
C PHE A 25 -39.31 27.00 13.19
N ALA A 26 -40.51 27.44 13.56
CA ALA A 26 -40.97 28.77 13.21
C ALA A 26 -40.36 29.74 14.24
N GLN A 27 -39.09 30.07 14.06
CA GLN A 27 -38.56 31.35 14.49
C GLN A 27 -38.56 32.21 13.23
N ASP A 28 -39.04 33.45 13.31
CA ASP A 28 -38.84 34.45 12.25
C ASP A 28 -37.38 34.37 11.81
N ALA A 29 -37.13 33.80 10.63
CA ALA A 29 -35.78 33.66 10.13
C ALA A 29 -35.22 35.07 9.98
N PRO A 30 -34.06 35.39 10.58
CA PRO A 30 -33.39 36.65 10.32
C PRO A 30 -33.28 36.86 8.81
N ASN A 31 -33.50 38.09 8.35
CA ASN A 31 -33.40 38.46 6.94
C ASN A 31 -31.94 38.33 6.46
N GLY A 32 -31.48 37.12 6.16
CA GLY A 32 -30.12 36.88 5.69
C GLY A 32 -29.91 35.48 5.12
N PHE A 33 -28.76 35.29 4.51
CA PHE A 33 -28.38 34.13 3.70
C PHE A 33 -26.86 34.08 3.59
N ASP A 34 -26.33 32.95 3.13
CA ASP A 34 -24.90 32.79 2.91
C ASP A 34 -24.46 33.50 1.62
N ILE A 35 -23.60 34.52 1.76
CA ILE A 35 -23.09 35.33 0.64
C ILE A 35 -21.89 34.68 -0.07
N GLN A 36 -21.34 33.58 0.45
CA GLN A 36 -20.13 32.99 -0.13
C GLN A 36 -20.41 32.24 -1.42
N LEU A 37 -19.91 32.77 -2.53
CA LEU A 37 -19.84 32.04 -3.79
C LEU A 37 -18.63 31.09 -3.84
N PHE A 38 -17.49 31.46 -3.22
CA PHE A 38 -16.36 30.53 -3.13
C PHE A 38 -16.64 29.44 -2.10
N ASN A 39 -16.78 28.21 -2.55
CA ASN A 39 -16.83 27.07 -1.65
C ASN A 39 -15.78 26.05 -2.10
N PRO A 40 -14.52 26.17 -1.68
CA PRO A 40 -13.42 25.34 -2.19
C PRO A 40 -13.69 23.86 -1.91
N MET A 41 -13.44 22.99 -2.87
CA MET A 41 -13.59 21.55 -2.68
C MET A 41 -12.63 21.05 -1.59
N PRO A 42 -13.09 20.20 -0.66
CA PRO A 42 -12.19 19.26 0.01
C PRO A 42 -11.43 18.42 -1.04
N SER A 43 -10.33 17.78 -0.64
CA SER A 43 -9.41 17.08 -1.57
C SER A 43 -8.94 17.98 -2.73
N GLN A 44 -8.35 19.12 -2.41
CA GLN A 44 -7.90 20.12 -3.39
C GLN A 44 -6.90 19.53 -4.40
N GLN A 45 -6.09 18.55 -4.00
CA GLN A 45 -5.13 17.90 -4.90
C GLN A 45 -5.82 17.01 -5.96
N PHE A 46 -7.07 16.62 -5.70
CA PHE A 46 -7.86 15.76 -6.58
C PHE A 46 -8.94 16.52 -7.34
N ASN A 47 -9.27 17.74 -6.95
CA ASN A 47 -10.31 18.60 -7.54
C ASN A 47 -9.74 19.84 -8.22
N PHE A 48 -10.62 20.67 -8.78
CA PHE A 48 -10.26 22.04 -9.18
C PHE A 48 -10.35 22.95 -7.94
N LEU A 49 -10.85 24.18 -8.04
CA LEU A 49 -10.99 25.08 -6.90
C LEU A 49 -12.30 24.81 -6.17
N GLY A 50 -13.42 25.36 -6.64
CA GLY A 50 -14.77 25.08 -6.13
C GLY A 50 -15.46 23.94 -6.88
N SER A 51 -14.93 23.59 -8.05
CA SER A 51 -15.45 22.57 -8.94
C SER A 51 -14.80 21.21 -8.72
N SER A 52 -15.57 20.16 -8.95
CA SER A 52 -15.11 18.78 -8.81
C SER A 52 -14.48 18.28 -10.10
N ALA A 53 -13.33 17.62 -10.00
CA ALA A 53 -12.83 16.75 -11.07
C ALA A 53 -13.39 15.34 -10.90
N ALA A 54 -13.32 14.49 -11.92
CA ALA A 54 -13.80 13.11 -11.85
C ALA A 54 -12.74 12.16 -11.26
N ARG A 55 -12.15 12.57 -10.14
CA ARG A 55 -11.20 11.79 -9.32
C ARG A 55 -11.75 11.63 -7.91
N VAL A 56 -11.41 10.53 -7.26
CA VAL A 56 -11.64 10.32 -5.83
C VAL A 56 -10.33 9.91 -5.19
N MET A 57 -10.15 10.24 -3.92
CA MET A 57 -8.99 9.74 -3.19
C MET A 57 -9.05 8.21 -3.06
N PRO A 58 -7.91 7.49 -3.22
CA PRO A 58 -7.84 6.05 -3.00
C PRO A 58 -8.30 5.64 -1.60
N GLY A 59 -8.76 4.40 -1.45
CA GLY A 59 -9.17 3.86 -0.14
C GLY A 59 -8.09 4.01 0.92
N GLY A 60 -8.46 4.46 2.13
CA GLY A 60 -7.55 4.68 3.24
C GLY A 60 -6.75 5.99 3.19
N SER A 61 -6.88 6.77 2.11
CA SER A 61 -6.25 8.09 1.99
C SER A 61 -6.97 9.14 2.81
N TYR A 62 -6.24 10.18 3.23
CA TYR A 62 -6.82 11.37 3.82
C TYR A 62 -6.11 12.63 3.32
N GLU A 63 -6.85 13.73 3.18
CA GLU A 63 -6.30 15.05 2.93
C GLU A 63 -6.82 16.01 3.99
N GLY A 64 -5.94 16.86 4.52
CA GLY A 64 -6.31 17.93 5.43
C GLY A 64 -5.61 19.23 5.06
N GLY A 65 -6.28 20.36 5.26
CA GLY A 65 -5.70 21.65 4.94
C GLY A 65 -6.59 22.83 5.29
N PHE A 66 -6.17 24.00 4.82
CA PHE A 66 -6.98 25.20 4.94
C PHE A 66 -6.80 26.10 3.72
N ILE A 67 -7.82 26.90 3.43
CA ILE A 67 -7.75 28.00 2.47
C ILE A 67 -8.24 29.28 3.15
N LEU A 68 -7.42 30.33 3.11
CA LEU A 68 -7.83 31.68 3.44
C LEU A 68 -8.41 32.34 2.20
N ASN A 69 -9.57 32.99 2.33
CA ASN A 69 -10.25 33.69 1.25
C ASN A 69 -10.64 35.09 1.71
N TYR A 70 -10.18 36.11 0.98
CA TYR A 70 -10.58 37.50 1.15
C TYR A 70 -11.41 37.94 -0.05
N ALA A 71 -12.63 38.38 0.19
CA ALA A 71 -13.54 38.93 -0.82
C ALA A 71 -13.82 40.42 -0.54
N LYS A 72 -13.68 41.26 -1.56
CA LYS A 72 -14.01 42.68 -1.50
C LYS A 72 -15.39 42.93 -2.09
N ASP A 73 -16.22 43.62 -1.33
CA ASP A 73 -17.57 44.05 -1.70
C ASP A 73 -18.48 42.92 -2.23
N PRO A 74 -18.54 41.74 -1.56
CA PRO A 74 -19.36 40.62 -2.03
C PRO A 74 -20.87 40.89 -1.98
N LEU A 75 -21.31 41.90 -1.21
CA LEU A 75 -22.72 42.29 -1.14
C LEU A 75 -22.87 43.81 -1.13
N VAL A 76 -23.41 44.35 -2.22
CA VAL A 76 -23.63 45.79 -2.43
C VAL A 76 -25.08 46.06 -2.81
N VAL A 77 -25.59 47.21 -2.39
CA VAL A 77 -26.91 47.72 -2.79
C VAL A 77 -26.72 48.75 -3.89
N ARG A 78 -27.45 48.57 -4.99
CA ARG A 78 -27.42 49.45 -6.16
C ARG A 78 -28.79 50.10 -6.37
N SER A 79 -28.77 51.29 -6.97
CA SER A 79 -29.96 52.02 -7.42
C SER A 79 -30.57 51.38 -8.66
N GLN A 80 -31.78 51.81 -9.04
CA GLN A 80 -32.38 51.46 -10.35
C GLN A 80 -31.57 51.99 -11.54
N ASP A 81 -30.72 53.00 -11.33
CA ASP A 81 -29.80 53.56 -12.33
C ASP A 81 -28.41 52.88 -12.28
N ASP A 82 -28.26 51.74 -11.60
CA ASP A 82 -27.01 50.98 -11.39
C ASP A 82 -25.91 51.71 -10.57
N ASP A 83 -26.25 52.84 -9.95
CA ASP A 83 -25.36 53.54 -9.03
C ASP A 83 -25.25 52.80 -7.68
N ARG A 84 -24.03 52.61 -7.18
CA ARG A 84 -23.76 51.96 -5.89
C ARG A 84 -24.17 52.87 -4.72
N ILE A 85 -25.11 52.39 -3.90
CA ILE A 85 -25.70 53.14 -2.78
C ILE A 85 -24.99 52.83 -1.46
N ALA A 86 -24.73 51.54 -1.19
CA ALA A 86 -24.15 51.08 0.07
C ALA A 86 -23.50 49.70 -0.08
N ASN A 87 -22.60 49.38 0.85
CA ASN A 87 -21.91 48.09 0.94
C ASN A 87 -22.43 47.35 2.17
N LEU A 88 -23.41 46.46 2.00
CA LEU A 88 -23.90 45.67 3.14
C LEU A 88 -22.79 44.80 3.72
N VAL A 89 -21.95 44.25 2.84
CA VAL A 89 -20.69 43.61 3.22
C VAL A 89 -19.59 44.20 2.35
N GLU A 90 -18.77 45.04 2.96
CA GLU A 90 -17.63 45.71 2.35
C GLU A 90 -16.45 44.75 2.17
N TYR A 91 -16.21 43.86 3.15
CA TYR A 91 -15.22 42.80 2.98
C TYR A 91 -15.59 41.58 3.81
N ASN A 92 -15.10 40.42 3.38
CA ASN A 92 -15.22 39.16 4.11
C ASN A 92 -13.89 38.40 4.03
N LEU A 93 -13.35 38.02 5.18
CA LEU A 93 -12.16 37.18 5.34
C LEU A 93 -12.56 35.88 6.04
N THR A 94 -12.38 34.76 5.35
CA THR A 94 -12.79 33.43 5.83
C THR A 94 -11.65 32.44 5.72
N ALA A 95 -11.53 31.57 6.73
CA ALA A 95 -10.71 30.37 6.70
C ALA A 95 -11.61 29.15 6.49
N ASN A 96 -11.41 28.45 5.38
CA ASN A 96 -12.07 27.18 5.09
C ASN A 96 -11.15 26.06 5.55
N LEU A 97 -11.55 25.31 6.57
CA LEU A 97 -10.82 24.11 7.02
C LEU A 97 -11.34 22.91 6.24
N LEU A 98 -10.45 22.25 5.53
CA LEU A 98 -10.78 21.19 4.59
C LEU A 98 -10.28 19.85 5.11
N LEU A 99 -11.14 18.83 5.08
CA LEU A 99 -10.81 17.45 5.42
C LEU A 99 -11.46 16.52 4.41
N SER A 100 -10.73 15.54 3.91
CA SER A 100 -11.24 14.50 3.03
C SER A 100 -10.74 13.13 3.47
N PHE A 101 -11.56 12.10 3.24
CA PHE A 101 -11.21 10.70 3.47
C PHE A 101 -11.64 9.84 2.28
N GLY A 102 -10.70 9.08 1.72
CA GLY A 102 -10.97 8.05 0.72
C GLY A 102 -11.43 6.78 1.43
N ILE A 103 -12.66 6.35 1.17
CA ILE A 103 -13.27 5.18 1.82
C ILE A 103 -13.00 3.93 0.98
N ALA A 104 -13.10 4.06 -0.33
CA ALA A 104 -12.79 3.04 -1.33
C ALA A 104 -12.36 3.76 -2.61
N ASP A 105 -11.81 3.04 -3.59
CA ASP A 105 -11.32 3.64 -4.85
C ASP A 105 -12.41 4.23 -5.75
N ARG A 106 -13.65 4.29 -5.25
CA ARG A 106 -14.79 4.94 -5.88
C ARG A 106 -15.55 5.88 -4.96
N LEU A 107 -15.25 5.92 -3.66
CA LEU A 107 -16.03 6.66 -2.67
C LEU A 107 -15.12 7.50 -1.78
N GLU A 108 -15.41 8.79 -1.73
CA GLU A 108 -14.74 9.77 -0.89
C GLU A 108 -15.80 10.55 -0.08
N VAL A 109 -15.43 11.00 1.11
CA VAL A 109 -16.21 11.96 1.89
C VAL A 109 -15.33 13.16 2.23
N GLY A 110 -15.76 14.34 1.80
CA GLY A 110 -15.17 15.62 2.14
C GLY A 110 -15.97 16.37 3.20
N LEU A 111 -15.30 17.22 3.96
CA LEU A 111 -15.84 18.14 4.95
C LEU A 111 -15.14 19.50 4.77
N ASP A 112 -15.95 20.55 4.76
CA ASP A 112 -15.50 21.94 4.70
C ASP A 112 -16.15 22.72 5.85
N VAL A 113 -15.32 23.32 6.68
CA VAL A 113 -15.73 24.13 7.84
C VAL A 113 -15.26 25.58 7.60
N PRO A 114 -16.15 26.45 7.06
CA PRO A 114 -15.84 27.85 6.90
C PRO A 114 -15.90 28.59 8.24
N ILE A 115 -14.92 29.45 8.50
CA ILE A 115 -14.86 30.32 9.67
C ILE A 115 -14.59 31.74 9.20
N THR A 116 -15.58 32.61 9.33
CA THR A 116 -15.42 34.05 9.10
C THR A 116 -14.56 34.63 10.22
N ILE A 117 -13.37 35.10 9.86
CA ILE A 117 -12.40 35.72 10.76
C ILE A 117 -12.74 37.19 10.97
N ALA A 118 -13.08 37.89 9.88
CA ALA A 118 -13.41 39.30 9.91
C ALA A 118 -14.33 39.65 8.75
N GLN A 119 -15.33 40.47 9.02
CA GLN A 119 -16.21 41.08 8.02
C GLN A 119 -16.66 42.45 8.52
N ASP A 120 -16.96 43.37 7.62
CA ASP A 120 -17.52 44.68 7.95
C ASP A 120 -18.32 45.24 6.77
N GLY A 121 -19.12 46.27 7.02
CA GLY A 121 -20.00 46.90 6.03
C GLY A 121 -20.43 48.31 6.43
N ASP A 122 -21.08 49.00 5.50
CA ASP A 122 -21.62 50.33 5.71
C ASP A 122 -22.77 50.31 6.72
N ARG A 123 -22.77 51.29 7.63
CA ARG A 123 -23.87 51.52 8.59
C ARG A 123 -24.69 52.72 8.14
N SER A 124 -25.97 52.51 7.85
CA SER A 124 -26.93 53.52 7.43
C SER A 124 -28.32 53.22 7.97
N THR A 125 -28.87 54.13 8.78
CA THR A 125 -30.21 54.00 9.39
C THR A 125 -31.36 53.74 8.41
N SER A 126 -31.16 53.94 7.10
CA SER A 126 -32.14 53.61 6.06
C SER A 126 -32.11 52.14 5.59
N LEU A 127 -31.11 51.36 5.99
CA LEU A 127 -30.91 49.95 5.63
C LEU A 127 -31.01 49.00 6.83
N ASP A 128 -31.26 49.50 8.04
CA ASP A 128 -31.70 48.72 9.21
C ASP A 128 -33.01 48.00 8.84
N PRO A 129 -33.08 46.64 8.78
CA PRO A 129 -32.33 45.64 9.56
C PRO A 129 -31.30 44.78 8.80
N TYR A 130 -30.85 45.18 7.61
CA TYR A 130 -29.93 44.38 6.77
C TYR A 130 -28.44 44.62 7.06
N GLU A 131 -28.12 45.39 8.11
CA GLU A 131 -26.74 45.69 8.49
C GLU A 131 -26.10 44.55 9.30
N ILE A 132 -24.84 44.26 9.01
CA ILE A 132 -24.02 43.36 9.82
C ILE A 132 -23.37 44.06 11.01
N GLN A 133 -23.14 43.34 12.11
CA GLN A 133 -22.33 43.85 13.21
C GLN A 133 -20.83 43.59 13.00
N GLY A 134 -20.48 42.73 12.05
CA GLY A 134 -19.08 42.41 11.74
C GLY A 134 -18.51 41.29 12.62
N ASN A 135 -19.37 40.42 13.16
CA ASN A 135 -18.95 39.41 14.11
C ASN A 135 -18.15 38.30 13.42
N ALA A 136 -17.07 37.83 14.06
CA ALA A 136 -16.44 36.58 13.66
C ALA A 136 -17.33 35.40 14.04
N GLY A 137 -17.40 34.39 13.19
CA GLY A 137 -18.30 33.26 13.41
C GLY A 137 -18.09 32.12 12.43
N PRO A 138 -18.58 30.91 12.76
CA PRO A 138 -18.62 29.82 11.81
C PRO A 138 -19.57 30.17 10.65
N GLY A 139 -19.27 29.68 9.46
CA GLY A 139 -20.26 29.57 8.41
C GLY A 139 -20.96 28.21 8.43
N ASP A 140 -21.77 27.95 7.42
CA ASP A 140 -22.40 26.64 7.27
C ASP A 140 -21.39 25.55 6.92
N VAL A 141 -21.39 24.48 7.73
CA VAL A 141 -20.50 23.34 7.51
C VAL A 141 -21.00 22.52 6.34
N ARG A 142 -20.12 22.16 5.41
CA ARG A 142 -20.47 21.41 4.21
C ARG A 142 -19.90 19.99 4.24
N LEU A 143 -20.78 18.99 4.16
CA LEU A 143 -20.44 17.57 3.99
C LEU A 143 -20.61 17.17 2.52
N ILE A 144 -19.63 16.47 1.96
CA ILE A 144 -19.56 16.18 0.52
C ILE A 144 -19.23 14.71 0.28
N PRO A 145 -20.21 13.80 0.32
CA PRO A 145 -20.05 12.48 -0.28
C PRO A 145 -19.84 12.59 -1.79
N LYS A 146 -18.82 11.90 -2.30
CA LYS A 146 -18.44 11.88 -3.71
C LYS A 146 -18.22 10.44 -4.18
N LEU A 147 -18.90 10.09 -5.28
CA LEU A 147 -18.90 8.76 -5.87
C LEU A 147 -18.39 8.84 -7.31
N LEU A 148 -17.31 8.11 -7.61
CA LEU A 148 -16.85 7.84 -8.96
C LEU A 148 -17.79 6.85 -9.63
N LEU A 149 -18.53 7.35 -10.63
CA LEU A 149 -19.49 6.55 -11.39
C LEU A 149 -18.82 5.80 -12.53
N TYR A 150 -17.85 6.45 -13.19
CA TYR A 150 -17.17 5.91 -14.36
C TYR A 150 -15.80 6.57 -14.54
N SER A 151 -14.83 5.79 -15.00
CA SER A 151 -13.51 6.25 -15.42
C SER A 151 -13.05 5.41 -16.61
N MET A 152 -12.60 6.07 -17.68
CA MET A 152 -11.87 5.43 -18.77
C MET A 152 -10.40 5.20 -18.42
N ALA A 153 -9.86 6.02 -17.52
CA ALA A 153 -8.48 5.93 -17.10
C ALA A 153 -8.23 4.57 -16.44
N THR A 154 -7.17 3.91 -16.88
CA THR A 154 -6.63 2.67 -16.32
C THR A 154 -5.23 2.95 -15.79
N GLU A 155 -4.65 1.97 -15.10
CA GLU A 155 -3.28 2.06 -14.57
C GLU A 155 -2.24 2.30 -15.68
N ASN A 156 -2.43 1.67 -16.86
CA ASN A 156 -1.53 1.79 -18.00
C ASN A 156 -1.82 2.99 -18.92
N ASP A 157 -3.03 3.56 -18.85
CA ASP A 157 -3.45 4.69 -19.66
C ASP A 157 -4.34 5.64 -18.82
N PRO A 158 -3.78 6.73 -18.26
CA PRO A 158 -4.52 7.64 -17.41
C PRO A 158 -5.44 8.60 -18.21
N THR A 159 -5.54 8.45 -19.53
CA THR A 159 -6.32 9.35 -20.38
C THR A 159 -7.78 8.94 -20.52
N GLY A 160 -8.63 9.94 -20.79
CA GLY A 160 -10.03 9.71 -21.15
C GLY A 160 -11.04 10.35 -20.19
N LEU A 161 -12.29 9.92 -20.34
CA LEU A 161 -13.45 10.49 -19.66
C LEU A 161 -13.60 9.96 -18.23
N GLY A 162 -13.83 10.84 -17.28
CA GLY A 162 -14.31 10.50 -15.94
C GLY A 162 -15.69 11.10 -15.65
N LEU A 163 -16.48 10.42 -14.82
CA LEU A 163 -17.78 10.88 -14.36
C LEU A 163 -17.94 10.63 -12.86
N VAL A 164 -18.27 11.68 -12.11
CA VAL A 164 -18.57 11.61 -10.68
C VAL A 164 -19.95 12.20 -10.38
N PHE A 165 -20.59 11.63 -9.36
CA PHE A 165 -21.72 12.23 -8.68
C PHE A 165 -21.31 12.63 -7.27
N LEU A 166 -21.74 13.80 -6.82
CA LEU A 166 -21.50 14.30 -5.48
C LEU A 166 -22.69 15.09 -4.98
N ALA A 167 -22.83 15.23 -3.67
CA ALA A 167 -23.87 16.05 -3.07
C ALA A 167 -23.27 16.93 -2.00
N ASP A 168 -23.36 18.26 -2.17
CA ASP A 168 -22.96 19.18 -1.12
C ASP A 168 -24.11 19.36 -0.15
N ILE A 169 -23.91 19.00 1.12
CA ILE A 169 -24.92 19.14 2.17
C ILE A 169 -24.44 20.22 3.12
N TYR A 170 -25.11 21.37 3.10
CA TYR A 170 -24.80 22.53 3.94
C TYR A 170 -25.63 22.47 5.21
N MET A 171 -24.96 22.33 6.35
CA MET A 171 -25.57 22.26 7.66
C MET A 171 -25.56 23.65 8.29
N GLN A 172 -26.74 24.09 8.74
CA GLN A 172 -26.96 25.39 9.34
C GLN A 172 -26.20 25.51 10.67
N VAL A 173 -25.07 26.18 10.63
CA VAL A 173 -24.21 26.50 11.79
C VAL A 173 -23.94 28.00 11.85
N GLY A 174 -23.89 28.66 10.69
CA GLY A 174 -23.62 30.09 10.62
C GLY A 174 -24.79 30.96 11.02
N ASP A 175 -24.47 32.21 11.39
CA ASP A 175 -25.47 33.22 11.72
C ASP A 175 -26.01 33.88 10.44
N ALA A 176 -27.30 33.67 10.16
CA ALA A 176 -27.97 34.26 9.00
C ALA A 176 -28.01 35.79 9.08
N ALA A 177 -28.11 36.40 10.27
CA ALA A 177 -28.13 37.86 10.42
C ALA A 177 -26.78 38.51 10.04
N GLU A 178 -25.70 37.73 10.08
CA GLU A 178 -24.35 38.15 9.70
C GLU A 178 -23.97 37.69 8.28
N TYR A 179 -24.92 37.14 7.51
CA TYR A 179 -24.70 36.52 6.20
C TYR A 179 -23.70 35.35 6.18
N GLN A 180 -23.54 34.66 7.32
CA GLN A 180 -22.58 33.56 7.48
C GLN A 180 -23.21 32.18 7.21
N GLY A 181 -24.53 32.10 7.19
CA GLY A 181 -25.24 30.86 6.98
C GLY A 181 -26.65 31.08 6.47
N GLU A 182 -27.25 29.99 6.02
CA GLU A 182 -28.64 29.90 5.60
C GLU A 182 -29.24 28.63 6.22
N GLY A 183 -30.53 28.35 6.01
CA GLY A 183 -31.10 27.05 6.37
C GLY A 183 -30.39 25.87 5.70
N LEU A 184 -30.86 24.65 5.97
CA LEU A 184 -30.34 23.45 5.31
C LEU A 184 -30.42 23.58 3.78
N ARG A 185 -29.26 23.44 3.11
CA ARG A 185 -29.17 23.44 1.64
C ARG A 185 -28.54 22.16 1.14
N VAL A 186 -29.00 21.69 -0.02
CA VAL A 186 -28.43 20.49 -0.66
C VAL A 186 -28.19 20.76 -2.13
N ARG A 187 -26.97 20.53 -2.59
CA ARG A 187 -26.57 20.65 -3.99
C ARG A 187 -26.09 19.30 -4.55
N PRO A 188 -26.98 18.44 -5.07
CA PRO A 188 -26.55 17.37 -5.98
C PRO A 188 -25.81 17.96 -7.19
N ARG A 189 -24.68 17.36 -7.53
CA ARG A 189 -23.85 17.71 -8.69
C ARG A 189 -23.48 16.48 -9.48
N LEU A 190 -23.39 16.68 -10.79
CA LEU A 190 -22.74 15.77 -11.72
C LEU A 190 -21.52 16.50 -12.27
N ALA A 191 -20.35 15.88 -12.22
CA ALA A 191 -19.15 16.42 -12.83
C ALA A 191 -18.52 15.41 -13.79
N VAL A 192 -18.14 15.90 -14.95
CA VAL A 192 -17.44 15.14 -15.98
C VAL A 192 -16.11 15.83 -16.22
N ASP A 193 -15.05 15.04 -16.40
CA ASP A 193 -13.78 15.57 -16.86
C ASP A 193 -13.21 14.73 -18.00
N TRP A 194 -12.27 15.35 -18.73
CA TRP A 194 -11.43 14.66 -19.68
C TRP A 194 -9.97 14.82 -19.24
N ALA A 195 -9.28 13.69 -19.06
CA ALA A 195 -7.86 13.62 -18.74
C ALA A 195 -7.01 13.45 -20.01
N PHE A 196 -5.96 14.26 -20.11
CA PHE A 196 -5.00 14.24 -21.21
C PHE A 196 -3.71 13.54 -20.79
N ALA A 197 -2.92 13.06 -21.77
CA ALA A 197 -1.70 12.29 -21.54
C ALA A 197 -0.62 13.06 -20.76
N ASN A 198 -0.64 14.38 -20.79
CA ASN A 198 0.26 15.24 -20.02
C ASN A 198 -0.22 15.52 -18.58
N GLY A 199 -1.24 14.80 -18.10
CA GLY A 199 -1.84 14.98 -16.78
C GLY A 199 -2.85 16.13 -16.67
N THR A 200 -2.96 16.99 -17.69
CA THR A 200 -3.96 18.07 -17.70
C THR A 200 -5.37 17.51 -17.69
N ARG A 201 -6.28 18.18 -16.98
CA ARG A 201 -7.71 17.84 -16.95
C ARG A 201 -8.56 19.05 -17.26
N VAL A 202 -9.67 18.83 -17.97
CA VAL A 202 -10.70 19.85 -18.20
C VAL A 202 -12.03 19.26 -17.77
N GLY A 203 -12.77 19.99 -16.94
CA GLY A 203 -14.00 19.52 -16.33
C GLY A 203 -15.18 20.47 -16.51
N LEU A 204 -16.36 19.87 -16.55
CA LEU A 204 -17.66 20.54 -16.52
C LEU A 204 -18.45 20.02 -15.31
N ASN A 205 -19.01 20.95 -14.54
CA ASN A 205 -19.81 20.68 -13.35
C ASN A 205 -21.22 21.24 -13.56
N LEU A 206 -22.23 20.43 -13.29
CA LEU A 206 -23.64 20.84 -13.27
C LEU A 206 -24.22 20.50 -11.91
N GLY A 207 -24.86 21.46 -11.26
CA GLY A 207 -25.48 21.30 -9.96
C GLY A 207 -26.86 21.93 -9.88
N TYR A 208 -27.68 21.41 -8.98
CA TYR A 208 -28.96 22.01 -8.60
C TYR A 208 -28.95 22.22 -7.09
N MET A 209 -29.06 23.46 -6.62
CA MET A 209 -29.12 23.81 -5.22
C MET A 209 -30.58 23.91 -4.80
N ALA A 210 -31.02 22.97 -3.96
CA ALA A 210 -32.27 23.08 -3.22
C ALA A 210 -32.03 23.89 -1.95
N ARG A 211 -32.76 24.99 -1.76
CA ARG A 211 -32.60 25.87 -0.59
C ARG A 211 -33.93 26.50 -0.15
N PRO A 212 -34.03 27.00 1.10
CA PRO A 212 -35.22 27.70 1.56
C PRO A 212 -35.53 28.94 0.71
N GLU A 213 -36.81 29.18 0.43
CA GLU A 213 -37.27 30.43 -0.18
C GLU A 213 -37.08 31.58 0.81
N ASN A 214 -36.45 32.66 0.37
CA ASN A 214 -36.27 33.89 1.14
C ASN A 214 -36.40 35.12 0.23
N GLN A 215 -36.66 36.29 0.81
CA GLN A 215 -36.74 37.54 0.05
C GLN A 215 -35.98 38.64 0.79
N ILE A 216 -35.04 39.28 0.09
CA ILE A 216 -34.25 40.40 0.63
C ILE A 216 -34.34 41.56 -0.33
N LEU A 217 -34.89 42.68 0.15
CA LEU A 217 -35.21 43.84 -0.68
C LEU A 217 -36.04 43.42 -1.91
N ASN A 218 -35.50 43.61 -3.12
CA ASN A 218 -36.12 43.25 -4.39
C ASN A 218 -35.60 41.91 -4.96
N VAL A 219 -34.75 41.19 -4.24
CA VAL A 219 -34.17 39.92 -4.70
C VAL A 219 -34.90 38.76 -4.05
N GLU A 220 -35.44 37.88 -4.89
CA GLU A 220 -35.98 36.59 -4.47
C GLU A 220 -34.87 35.54 -4.45
N ILE A 221 -34.70 34.91 -3.30
CA ILE A 221 -33.74 33.85 -3.05
C ILE A 221 -34.50 32.54 -3.15
N ASN A 222 -34.40 31.86 -4.30
CA ASN A 222 -35.01 30.55 -4.56
C ASN A 222 -33.95 29.55 -5.03
N ASP A 223 -34.34 28.31 -5.29
CA ASP A 223 -33.52 27.26 -5.89
C ASP A 223 -32.70 27.78 -7.08
N LEU A 224 -31.49 27.25 -7.25
CA LEU A 224 -30.60 27.69 -8.33
C LEU A 224 -29.90 26.52 -9.01
N VAL A 225 -29.51 26.71 -10.25
CA VAL A 225 -28.62 25.81 -10.99
C VAL A 225 -27.22 26.41 -11.00
N THR A 226 -26.22 25.56 -10.83
CA THR A 226 -24.80 25.93 -10.92
C THR A 226 -24.16 25.27 -12.12
N LEU A 227 -23.45 26.05 -12.93
CA LEU A 227 -22.59 25.57 -14.02
C LEU A 227 -21.15 26.00 -13.73
N GLY A 228 -20.24 25.03 -13.73
CA GLY A 228 -18.82 25.27 -13.53
C GLY A 228 -18.00 24.70 -14.69
N VAL A 229 -17.04 25.47 -15.21
CA VAL A 229 -16.02 24.99 -16.13
C VAL A 229 -14.67 25.25 -15.50
N ALA A 230 -13.84 24.22 -15.42
CA ALA A 230 -12.53 24.33 -14.81
C ALA A 230 -11.50 23.50 -15.57
N ALA A 231 -10.23 23.86 -15.41
CA ALA A 231 -9.12 23.04 -15.88
C ALA A 231 -8.03 22.98 -14.81
N ASP A 232 -7.32 21.86 -14.76
CA ASP A 232 -6.09 21.68 -13.99
C ASP A 232 -4.99 21.48 -15.02
N VAL A 233 -4.25 22.56 -15.32
CA VAL A 233 -3.26 22.61 -16.39
C VAL A 233 -1.88 22.36 -15.80
N VAL A 234 -1.30 21.21 -16.16
CA VAL A 234 0.06 20.82 -15.75
C VAL A 234 1.06 21.66 -16.55
N LEU A 235 1.76 22.58 -15.89
CA LEU A 235 2.84 23.36 -16.51
C LEU A 235 4.18 22.61 -16.41
N THR A 236 4.40 22.01 -15.24
CA THR A 236 5.51 21.10 -14.89
C THR A 236 4.99 20.09 -13.86
N GLU A 237 5.79 19.10 -13.48
CA GLU A 237 5.42 18.12 -12.43
C GLU A 237 5.07 18.80 -11.09
N ASP A 238 5.71 19.92 -10.77
CA ASP A 238 5.50 20.63 -9.49
C ASP A 238 4.49 21.79 -9.59
N TRP A 239 4.26 22.32 -10.79
CA TRP A 239 3.51 23.57 -10.99
C TRP A 239 2.29 23.37 -11.88
N HIS A 240 1.13 23.68 -11.33
CA HIS A 240 -0.14 23.63 -12.05
C HIS A 240 -0.81 25.00 -12.08
N LEU A 241 -1.58 25.26 -13.14
CA LEU A 241 -2.42 26.44 -13.30
C LEU A 241 -3.88 26.02 -13.39
N VAL A 242 -4.73 26.59 -12.55
CA VAL A 242 -6.13 26.18 -12.39
C VAL A 242 -7.06 27.36 -12.67
N PRO A 243 -7.50 27.56 -13.93
CA PRO A 243 -8.60 28.46 -14.23
C PRO A 243 -9.95 27.79 -13.95
N GLU A 244 -10.88 28.55 -13.36
CA GLU A 244 -12.25 28.11 -13.10
C GLU A 244 -13.23 29.25 -13.34
N ILE A 245 -14.38 28.95 -13.93
CA ILE A 245 -15.52 29.86 -14.03
C ILE A 245 -16.73 29.13 -13.45
N GLU A 246 -17.40 29.76 -12.50
CA GLU A 246 -18.69 29.29 -11.96
C GLU A 246 -19.77 30.34 -12.23
N THR A 247 -20.90 29.89 -12.76
CA THR A 247 -22.11 30.68 -12.98
C THR A 247 -23.27 30.04 -12.24
N ARG A 248 -24.08 30.86 -11.59
CA ARG A 248 -25.33 30.43 -10.95
C ARG A 248 -26.51 31.15 -11.59
N PHE A 249 -27.65 30.47 -11.71
CA PHE A 249 -28.90 31.08 -12.16
C PHE A 249 -30.08 30.50 -11.39
N GLY A 250 -31.00 31.35 -10.96
CA GLY A 250 -32.18 30.89 -10.23
C GLY A 250 -33.14 30.09 -11.10
N VAL A 251 -33.95 29.25 -10.46
CA VAL A 251 -34.99 28.43 -11.09
C VAL A 251 -36.34 29.11 -10.89
N GLY A 252 -37.17 29.13 -11.95
CA GLY A 252 -38.52 29.72 -11.87
C GLY A 252 -38.59 31.22 -12.13
N ILE A 253 -37.54 31.81 -12.71
CA ILE A 253 -37.47 33.24 -12.99
C ILE A 253 -38.06 33.58 -14.36
N ASP A 254 -38.85 34.66 -14.42
CA ASP A 254 -39.64 35.05 -15.59
C ASP A 254 -38.81 35.81 -16.66
N SER A 255 -37.61 36.31 -16.33
CA SER A 255 -36.72 37.05 -17.24
C SER A 255 -35.24 36.94 -16.84
N LEU A 256 -34.36 36.53 -17.76
CA LEU A 256 -32.91 36.44 -17.49
C LEU A 256 -32.23 37.82 -17.60
N ASP A 257 -32.31 38.62 -16.54
CA ASP A 257 -31.56 39.88 -16.42
C ASP A 257 -30.16 39.65 -15.82
N SER A 258 -29.25 40.61 -16.00
CA SER A 258 -27.85 40.46 -15.57
C SER A 258 -27.69 40.25 -14.06
N GLU A 259 -28.61 40.75 -13.24
CA GLU A 259 -28.56 40.56 -11.78
C GLU A 259 -28.88 39.12 -11.32
N GLU A 260 -29.39 38.26 -12.21
CA GLU A 260 -29.86 36.90 -11.89
C GLU A 260 -28.89 35.80 -12.35
N LEU A 261 -27.76 36.20 -12.94
CA LEU A 261 -26.73 35.30 -13.49
C LEU A 261 -25.34 35.53 -12.86
N PRO A 262 -25.21 35.58 -11.50
CA PRO A 262 -23.93 35.81 -10.86
C PRO A 262 -22.88 34.82 -11.37
N SER A 263 -21.80 35.37 -11.90
CA SER A 263 -20.74 34.60 -12.54
C SER A 263 -19.39 35.10 -12.08
N GLU A 264 -18.51 34.18 -11.70
CA GLU A 264 -17.19 34.49 -11.16
C GLU A 264 -16.10 33.71 -11.90
N ALA A 265 -15.01 34.41 -12.23
CA ALA A 265 -13.80 33.80 -12.76
C ALA A 265 -12.75 33.71 -11.65
N LEU A 266 -12.08 32.58 -11.57
CA LEU A 266 -11.01 32.26 -10.63
C LEU A 266 -9.79 31.78 -11.41
N LEU A 267 -8.61 32.10 -10.89
CA LEU A 267 -7.34 31.58 -11.37
C LEU A 267 -6.43 31.31 -10.18
N ALA A 268 -5.93 30.09 -10.08
CA ALA A 268 -4.94 29.74 -9.06
C ALA A 268 -3.68 29.12 -9.68
N VAL A 269 -2.57 29.27 -8.97
CA VAL A 269 -1.35 28.51 -9.18
C VAL A 269 -1.18 27.56 -8.00
N ARG A 270 -0.91 26.29 -8.31
CA ARG A 270 -0.58 25.27 -7.33
C ARG A 270 0.88 24.88 -7.44
N TYR A 271 1.50 24.68 -6.28
CA TYR A 271 2.85 24.19 -6.15
C TYR A 271 2.84 22.93 -5.28
N PHE A 272 3.13 21.79 -5.91
CA PHE A 272 3.40 20.53 -5.23
C PHE A 272 4.83 20.58 -4.71
N THR A 273 4.98 20.54 -3.38
CA THR A 273 6.29 20.78 -2.76
C THR A 273 7.14 19.50 -2.77
N PRO A 274 8.47 19.60 -2.54
CA PRO A 274 9.32 18.43 -2.34
C PRO A 274 8.95 17.58 -1.12
N VAL A 275 8.13 18.12 -0.19
CA VAL A 275 7.57 17.35 0.91
C VAL A 275 6.38 16.57 0.35
N SER A 276 6.53 15.24 0.27
CA SER A 276 5.49 14.35 -0.26
C SER A 276 4.12 14.63 0.38
N GLY A 277 3.11 14.79 -0.47
CA GLY A 277 1.73 15.08 -0.07
C GLY A 277 1.42 16.54 0.26
N LEU A 278 2.41 17.43 0.42
CA LEU A 278 2.17 18.84 0.72
C LEU A 278 2.03 19.68 -0.56
N MET A 279 0.92 20.40 -0.69
CA MET A 279 0.62 21.31 -1.79
C MET A 279 0.25 22.70 -1.26
N ALA A 280 0.80 23.73 -1.91
CA ALA A 280 0.46 25.13 -1.67
C ALA A 280 -0.30 25.72 -2.85
N GLU A 281 -1.31 26.55 -2.56
CA GLU A 281 -2.11 27.23 -3.58
C GLU A 281 -2.19 28.73 -3.31
N LEU A 282 -2.13 29.53 -4.37
CA LEU A 282 -2.42 30.95 -4.35
C LEU A 282 -3.23 31.31 -5.60
N GLY A 283 -4.34 32.02 -5.41
CA GLY A 283 -5.20 32.43 -6.50
C GLY A 283 -5.93 33.74 -6.26
N ALA A 284 -6.57 34.21 -7.33
CA ALA A 284 -7.38 35.41 -7.32
C ALA A 284 -8.62 35.21 -8.20
N GLY A 285 -9.62 36.05 -8.00
CA GLY A 285 -10.87 36.00 -8.72
C GLY A 285 -11.51 37.36 -8.91
N THR A 286 -12.50 37.42 -9.79
CA THR A 286 -13.31 38.61 -10.04
C THR A 286 -14.66 38.22 -10.63
N GLY A 287 -15.67 39.04 -10.37
CA GLY A 287 -16.97 38.92 -11.02
C GLY A 287 -16.90 39.13 -12.53
N ILE A 288 -17.49 38.21 -13.28
CA ILE A 288 -17.78 38.37 -14.72
C ILE A 288 -19.11 39.09 -14.89
N VAL A 289 -20.12 38.64 -14.15
CA VAL A 289 -21.48 39.18 -14.15
C VAL A 289 -21.81 39.50 -12.70
N ALA A 290 -22.10 40.77 -12.44
CA ALA A 290 -22.45 41.24 -11.11
C ALA A 290 -23.75 40.58 -10.64
N GLY A 291 -23.80 40.21 -9.37
CA GLY A 291 -24.95 39.61 -8.74
C GLY A 291 -24.65 39.34 -7.28
N VAL A 292 -25.64 38.79 -6.57
CA VAL A 292 -25.52 38.55 -5.14
C VAL A 292 -24.36 37.59 -4.83
N GLY A 293 -23.45 38.02 -3.95
CA GLY A 293 -22.28 37.25 -3.52
C GLY A 293 -21.06 37.39 -4.44
N VAL A 294 -21.18 38.05 -5.60
CA VAL A 294 -20.08 38.24 -6.55
C VAL A 294 -19.21 39.41 -6.08
N PRO A 295 -17.95 39.17 -5.69
CA PRO A 295 -17.08 40.25 -5.26
C PRO A 295 -16.50 41.02 -6.45
N ASP A 296 -16.10 42.27 -6.20
CA ASP A 296 -15.30 43.06 -7.16
C ASP A 296 -13.99 42.30 -7.48
N TYR A 297 -13.35 41.78 -6.42
CA TYR A 297 -12.25 40.82 -6.53
C TYR A 297 -12.15 39.95 -5.28
N ARG A 298 -11.48 38.80 -5.44
CA ARG A 298 -11.02 38.00 -4.30
C ARG A 298 -9.57 37.57 -4.44
N ILE A 299 -8.95 37.28 -3.30
CA ILE A 299 -7.63 36.66 -3.20
C ILE A 299 -7.77 35.50 -2.23
N PHE A 300 -7.26 34.35 -2.61
CA PHE A 300 -7.29 33.16 -1.77
C PHE A 300 -5.96 32.41 -1.83
N GLY A 301 -5.66 31.65 -0.79
CA GLY A 301 -4.48 30.80 -0.76
C GLY A 301 -4.48 29.89 0.45
N GLY A 302 -3.75 28.80 0.35
CA GLY A 302 -3.86 27.71 1.32
C GLY A 302 -2.75 26.68 1.23
N LEU A 303 -2.76 25.78 2.21
CA LEU A 303 -1.91 24.61 2.27
C LEU A 303 -2.77 23.38 2.49
N THR A 304 -2.47 22.31 1.77
CA THR A 304 -3.11 20.99 1.95
C THR A 304 -2.05 19.91 2.05
N TYR A 305 -2.31 18.90 2.85
CA TYR A 305 -1.47 17.72 3.02
C TYR A 305 -2.31 16.47 2.77
N ALA A 306 -1.97 15.72 1.72
CA ALA A 306 -2.57 14.44 1.38
C ALA A 306 -1.63 13.30 1.78
N ARG A 307 -2.17 12.28 2.44
CA ARG A 307 -1.51 10.99 2.63
C ARG A 307 -2.27 9.94 1.85
N ILE A 308 -1.59 9.36 0.87
CA ILE A 308 -2.06 8.19 0.12
C ILE A 308 -1.34 6.97 0.73
N PRO A 309 -2.05 5.93 1.17
CA PRO A 309 -1.44 4.68 1.59
C PRO A 309 -0.68 4.07 0.42
N VAL A 310 0.51 3.57 0.69
CA VAL A 310 1.20 2.66 -0.24
C VAL A 310 0.48 1.32 -0.19
N GLY A 311 0.30 0.70 -1.36
CA GLY A 311 -0.32 -0.60 -1.52
C GLY A 311 0.56 -1.72 -0.98
N ASP A 312 0.02 -2.93 -1.12
CA ASP A 312 0.63 -4.22 -0.84
C ASP A 312 0.05 -5.12 -1.95
N THR A 313 0.80 -5.25 -3.03
CA THR A 313 0.29 -5.68 -4.33
C THR A 313 0.11 -7.20 -4.42
N ASP A 314 1.00 -7.97 -3.80
CA ASP A 314 0.91 -9.43 -3.70
C ASP A 314 0.27 -9.92 -2.38
N GLY A 315 0.19 -9.06 -1.36
CA GLY A 315 -0.51 -9.34 -0.12
C GLY A 315 0.32 -10.11 0.90
N ASP A 316 1.65 -10.04 0.82
CA ASP A 316 2.57 -10.71 1.73
C ASP A 316 2.71 -9.97 3.09
N GLY A 317 2.24 -8.72 3.17
CA GLY A 317 2.24 -7.90 4.38
C GLY A 317 3.36 -6.87 4.45
N LEU A 318 4.27 -6.84 3.47
CA LEU A 318 5.11 -5.70 3.17
C LEU A 318 4.33 -4.73 2.27
N LYS A 319 4.86 -3.53 2.09
CA LYS A 319 4.23 -2.52 1.23
C LYS A 319 5.11 -2.33 0.03
N ASP A 320 4.52 -1.98 -1.11
CA ASP A 320 5.24 -1.81 -2.38
C ASP A 320 6.45 -0.82 -2.29
N ASP A 321 6.51 0.07 -1.27
CA ASP A 321 7.62 1.00 -1.07
C ASP A 321 8.81 0.45 -0.27
N VAL A 322 8.62 -0.69 0.40
CA VAL A 322 9.63 -1.39 1.22
C VAL A 322 9.84 -2.84 0.79
N ASP A 323 9.05 -3.31 -0.16
CA ASP A 323 9.07 -4.64 -0.76
C ASP A 323 9.96 -4.65 -2.01
N ALA A 324 10.91 -5.58 -2.06
CA ALA A 324 11.85 -5.73 -3.16
C ALA A 324 11.23 -6.44 -4.37
N CYS A 325 10.20 -7.26 -4.17
CA CYS A 325 9.47 -7.99 -5.19
C CYS A 325 7.95 -7.74 -5.11
N PRO A 326 7.43 -6.52 -5.36
CA PRO A 326 6.02 -6.17 -5.12
C PRO A 326 4.95 -6.93 -5.92
N ALA A 327 5.32 -7.90 -6.76
CA ALA A 327 4.37 -8.70 -7.53
C ALA A 327 4.40 -10.19 -7.15
N ASP A 328 5.38 -10.61 -6.36
CA ASP A 328 5.69 -11.99 -6.09
C ASP A 328 5.77 -12.13 -4.55
N PRO A 329 4.77 -12.78 -3.92
CA PRO A 329 4.69 -12.79 -2.46
C PRO A 329 5.82 -13.59 -1.83
N GLU A 330 6.37 -13.05 -0.75
CA GLU A 330 7.28 -13.72 0.21
C GLU A 330 6.80 -15.11 0.64
N ASP A 331 7.74 -16.06 0.81
CA ASP A 331 7.48 -17.44 1.21
C ASP A 331 7.80 -17.80 2.67
N ALA A 332 8.07 -16.83 3.54
CA ALA A 332 7.83 -16.90 4.99
C ALA A 332 8.19 -18.23 5.69
N ASP A 333 9.44 -18.66 5.54
CA ASP A 333 9.98 -19.93 6.04
C ASP A 333 11.14 -19.77 7.04
N ASP A 334 11.32 -18.55 7.57
CA ASP A 334 12.40 -18.11 8.46
C ASP A 334 13.76 -17.90 7.75
N PHE A 335 13.83 -17.99 6.41
CA PHE A 335 15.00 -17.58 5.61
C PHE A 335 14.70 -16.25 4.90
N ASP A 336 15.56 -15.24 5.12
CA ASP A 336 15.53 -13.92 4.47
C ASP A 336 14.17 -13.17 4.28
N ASP A 337 13.08 -13.57 4.99
CA ASP A 337 11.68 -13.05 5.04
C ASP A 337 11.45 -11.50 5.10
N SER A 338 12.51 -10.71 5.22
CA SER A 338 12.45 -9.28 5.49
C SER A 338 12.45 -8.39 4.25
N ASP A 339 12.73 -8.95 3.07
CA ASP A 339 12.84 -8.18 1.84
C ASP A 339 11.60 -8.27 0.92
N GLY A 340 10.73 -9.26 1.13
CA GLY A 340 9.47 -9.41 0.39
C GLY A 340 9.61 -10.18 -0.90
N CYS A 341 10.71 -10.92 -1.07
CA CYS A 341 10.97 -11.73 -2.24
C CYS A 341 10.92 -13.21 -1.86
N PRO A 342 10.24 -14.06 -2.65
CA PRO A 342 10.27 -15.49 -2.38
C PRO A 342 11.65 -16.09 -2.62
N ASP A 343 12.15 -16.83 -1.64
CA ASP A 343 13.39 -17.59 -1.66
C ASP A 343 13.07 -19.08 -1.86
N LEU A 344 12.90 -19.49 -3.12
CA LEU A 344 12.42 -20.85 -3.47
C LEU A 344 13.47 -21.99 -3.34
N ASP A 345 14.72 -21.63 -3.05
CA ASP A 345 15.90 -22.50 -2.93
C ASP A 345 16.91 -21.76 -2.05
N ASN A 346 16.74 -21.90 -0.74
CA ASN A 346 17.42 -21.12 0.29
C ASN A 346 18.96 -21.30 0.30
N ASP A 347 19.46 -22.53 0.16
CA ASP A 347 20.90 -22.82 0.16
C ASP A 347 21.54 -22.88 -1.24
N GLN A 348 20.72 -22.79 -2.28
CA GLN A 348 21.11 -22.61 -3.68
C GLN A 348 21.83 -23.82 -4.26
N ASP A 349 21.46 -25.03 -3.82
CA ASP A 349 22.00 -26.28 -4.35
C ASP A 349 21.25 -26.77 -5.63
N GLY A 350 20.07 -26.19 -5.90
CA GLY A 350 19.24 -26.49 -7.06
C GLY A 350 18.06 -27.43 -6.80
N VAL A 351 17.88 -27.92 -5.57
CA VAL A 351 16.66 -28.52 -5.04
C VAL A 351 15.79 -27.40 -4.47
N LEU A 352 14.49 -27.40 -4.76
CA LEU A 352 13.60 -26.36 -4.21
C LEU A 352 13.25 -26.71 -2.76
N ASP A 353 13.07 -25.73 -1.87
CA ASP A 353 12.75 -25.97 -0.44
C ASP A 353 11.54 -26.89 -0.22
N SER A 354 10.61 -26.91 -1.18
CA SER A 354 9.44 -27.79 -1.13
C SER A 354 9.73 -29.28 -1.35
N GLU A 355 10.89 -29.60 -1.94
CA GLU A 355 11.40 -30.93 -2.25
C GLU A 355 12.69 -31.25 -1.44
N ASP A 356 13.24 -30.26 -0.75
CA ASP A 356 14.46 -30.33 0.06
C ASP A 356 14.19 -30.72 1.52
N VAL A 357 14.91 -31.72 2.03
CA VAL A 357 14.83 -32.16 3.43
C VAL A 357 15.69 -31.27 4.34
N CYS A 358 16.78 -30.72 3.81
CA CYS A 358 17.78 -29.91 4.46
C CYS A 358 17.85 -28.49 3.86
N MET A 359 16.70 -27.80 3.76
CA MET A 359 16.45 -26.43 3.24
C MET A 359 17.47 -25.30 3.58
N ASN A 360 18.51 -25.51 4.37
CA ASN A 360 19.52 -24.49 4.70
C ASN A 360 20.97 -25.04 4.62
N ASP A 361 21.13 -26.31 4.29
CA ASP A 361 22.41 -27.02 4.27
C ASP A 361 22.55 -27.64 2.87
N PRO A 362 23.39 -27.07 2.00
CA PRO A 362 23.40 -27.45 0.59
C PRO A 362 23.93 -28.87 0.37
N GLU A 363 23.28 -29.60 -0.54
CA GLU A 363 23.67 -30.91 -1.07
C GLU A 363 25.13 -30.98 -1.52
N ASP A 364 25.78 -32.12 -1.29
CA ASP A 364 27.20 -32.35 -1.62
C ASP A 364 27.47 -33.28 -2.81
N VAL A 365 26.52 -33.47 -3.73
CA VAL A 365 26.67 -33.99 -5.11
C VAL A 365 27.90 -34.88 -5.35
N ASP A 366 27.80 -36.13 -4.89
CA ASP A 366 28.85 -37.14 -5.01
C ASP A 366 28.36 -38.48 -5.59
N ALA A 367 27.09 -38.54 -6.01
CA ALA A 367 26.35 -39.71 -6.50
C ALA A 367 25.75 -40.63 -5.42
N PHE A 368 25.82 -40.24 -4.14
CA PHE A 368 25.08 -40.82 -3.05
C PHE A 368 23.93 -39.89 -2.66
N GLU A 369 22.72 -40.44 -2.56
CA GLU A 369 21.47 -39.77 -2.16
C GLU A 369 21.15 -38.32 -2.68
N ASP A 370 21.84 -37.78 -3.72
CA ASP A 370 21.79 -36.41 -4.31
C ASP A 370 20.40 -35.78 -4.68
N THR A 371 19.28 -36.42 -4.37
CA THR A 371 17.94 -36.01 -4.76
C THR A 371 17.09 -35.51 -3.61
N ASP A 372 17.56 -35.61 -2.37
CA ASP A 372 16.83 -35.15 -1.19
C ASP A 372 17.29 -33.79 -0.64
N GLY A 373 18.36 -33.21 -1.21
CA GLY A 373 18.85 -31.87 -0.88
C GLY A 373 19.67 -31.83 0.39
N CYS A 374 20.10 -32.99 0.91
CA CYS A 374 20.84 -33.09 2.15
C CYS A 374 22.30 -33.47 1.89
N PRO A 375 23.27 -32.77 2.48
CA PRO A 375 24.65 -33.22 2.40
C PRO A 375 24.84 -34.51 3.19
N ASP A 376 25.51 -35.48 2.56
CA ASP A 376 25.88 -36.77 3.10
C ASP A 376 27.41 -36.87 3.24
N PRO A 377 28.01 -36.25 4.28
CA PRO A 377 29.47 -36.16 4.39
C PRO A 377 30.18 -37.47 4.82
N ASP A 378 29.45 -38.58 4.91
CA ASP A 378 29.86 -39.91 5.37
C ASP A 378 28.82 -40.95 4.89
N ASN A 379 28.98 -41.41 3.64
CA ASN A 379 27.96 -42.19 2.91
C ASN A 379 27.68 -43.58 3.52
N ASP A 380 28.70 -44.23 4.07
CA ASP A 380 28.54 -45.54 4.72
C ASP A 380 28.25 -45.46 6.24
N GLY A 381 28.43 -44.27 6.83
CA GLY A 381 28.07 -43.93 8.19
C GLY A 381 29.00 -44.52 9.26
N GLU A 382 30.25 -44.79 8.93
CA GLU A 382 31.23 -45.37 9.85
C GLU A 382 32.02 -44.35 10.68
N GLY A 383 31.88 -43.07 10.34
CA GLY A 383 32.51 -41.95 11.04
C GLY A 383 33.82 -41.49 10.41
N ILE A 384 34.18 -41.99 9.22
CA ILE A 384 35.26 -41.47 8.37
C ILE A 384 34.58 -40.65 7.26
N PRO A 385 34.76 -39.33 7.18
CA PRO A 385 34.12 -38.54 6.14
C PRO A 385 34.61 -38.93 4.73
N ASP A 386 33.77 -38.87 3.69
CA ASP A 386 34.11 -39.36 2.34
C ASP A 386 35.36 -38.69 1.75
N ALA A 387 35.61 -37.43 2.11
CA ALA A 387 36.81 -36.70 1.70
C ALA A 387 38.13 -37.28 2.27
N GLN A 388 38.04 -38.13 3.29
CA GLN A 388 39.12 -38.87 3.95
C GLN A 388 39.02 -40.38 3.72
N ASP A 389 37.94 -40.84 3.09
CA ASP A 389 37.65 -42.24 2.82
C ASP A 389 38.11 -42.65 1.41
N SER A 390 38.82 -43.78 1.31
CA SER A 390 39.25 -44.32 0.02
C SER A 390 38.17 -45.20 -0.64
N CYS A 391 37.19 -45.66 0.13
CA CYS A 391 36.04 -46.45 -0.25
C CYS A 391 34.73 -45.87 0.33
N PRO A 392 34.30 -44.64 -0.05
CA PRO A 392 33.16 -43.93 0.58
C PRO A 392 31.84 -44.70 0.71
N ASP A 393 31.60 -45.69 -0.17
CA ASP A 393 30.36 -46.47 -0.20
C ASP A 393 30.45 -47.82 0.56
N GLU A 394 31.60 -48.18 1.13
CA GLU A 394 31.88 -49.51 1.68
C GLU A 394 32.54 -49.42 3.06
N SER A 395 31.78 -49.78 4.09
CA SER A 395 32.28 -49.72 5.46
C SER A 395 33.45 -50.67 5.75
N GLU A 396 34.46 -50.11 6.40
CA GLU A 396 35.61 -50.71 7.06
C GLU A 396 35.23 -51.81 8.06
N ASP A 397 36.06 -52.86 8.15
CA ASP A 397 35.81 -54.01 9.03
C ASP A 397 36.50 -53.91 10.41
N PHE A 398 37.30 -52.85 10.61
CA PHE A 398 37.93 -52.44 11.88
C PHE A 398 38.63 -53.58 12.62
N ASP A 399 39.47 -54.33 11.93
CA ASP A 399 40.17 -55.50 12.47
C ASP A 399 41.59 -55.21 13.01
N GLY A 400 42.08 -53.98 12.83
CA GLY A 400 43.40 -53.52 13.25
C GLY A 400 44.44 -53.47 12.13
N PHE A 401 44.07 -53.83 10.90
CA PHE A 401 44.86 -53.67 9.69
C PHE A 401 44.28 -52.52 8.86
N GLN A 402 45.11 -51.51 8.60
CA GLN A 402 44.78 -50.36 7.74
C GLN A 402 43.49 -49.57 8.01
N ASP A 403 42.77 -49.77 9.13
CA ASP A 403 41.52 -49.11 9.61
C ASP A 403 41.36 -47.56 9.46
N THR A 404 42.35 -46.84 8.94
CA THR A 404 42.34 -45.38 8.76
C THR A 404 42.09 -44.95 7.32
N ASP A 405 42.07 -45.87 6.35
CA ASP A 405 41.81 -45.54 4.95
C ASP A 405 40.36 -45.73 4.52
N GLY A 406 39.51 -46.30 5.39
CA GLY A 406 38.05 -46.43 5.21
C GLY A 406 37.66 -47.56 4.26
N CYS A 407 38.59 -48.46 3.94
CA CYS A 407 38.35 -49.54 3.01
C CYS A 407 38.39 -50.89 3.73
N PRO A 408 37.35 -51.72 3.61
CA PRO A 408 37.41 -53.06 4.17
C PRO A 408 38.53 -53.86 3.51
N ASP A 409 39.36 -54.49 4.33
CA ASP A 409 40.46 -55.37 3.92
C ASP A 409 40.11 -56.84 4.24
N PRO A 410 39.25 -57.51 3.44
CA PRO A 410 38.75 -58.84 3.78
C PRO A 410 39.79 -59.98 3.63
N ASP A 411 41.00 -59.68 3.17
CA ASP A 411 42.15 -60.57 2.93
C ASP A 411 43.45 -59.75 3.14
N ASN A 412 43.88 -59.65 4.41
CA ASN A 412 44.92 -58.75 4.89
C ASN A 412 46.32 -59.07 4.35
N ASP A 413 46.60 -60.33 4.01
CA ASP A 413 47.90 -60.75 3.46
C ASP A 413 47.88 -61.03 1.95
N GLY A 414 46.69 -61.04 1.33
CA GLY A 414 46.47 -61.07 -0.10
C GLY A 414 46.77 -62.43 -0.73
N ASP A 415 46.64 -63.51 0.02
CA ASP A 415 46.89 -64.88 -0.45
C ASP A 415 45.67 -65.56 -1.11
N GLY A 416 44.49 -64.93 -0.98
CA GLY A 416 43.21 -65.37 -1.53
C GLY A 416 42.30 -66.11 -0.54
N PHE A 417 42.69 -66.27 0.72
CA PHE A 417 41.85 -66.68 1.83
C PHE A 417 41.33 -65.44 2.56
N LEU A 418 40.02 -65.39 2.82
CA LEU A 418 39.47 -64.25 3.57
C LEU A 418 39.82 -64.38 5.05
N ASP A 419 40.10 -63.28 5.73
CA ASP A 419 40.44 -63.20 7.16
C ASP A 419 39.50 -63.99 8.07
N THR A 420 38.21 -64.02 7.71
CA THR A 420 37.17 -64.75 8.46
C THR A 420 37.32 -66.27 8.42
N VAL A 421 38.07 -66.82 7.46
CA VAL A 421 38.31 -68.26 7.26
C VAL A 421 39.79 -68.63 7.28
N ASP A 422 40.68 -67.64 7.33
CA ASP A 422 42.13 -67.81 7.44
C ASP A 422 42.56 -68.12 8.88
N GLN A 423 43.40 -69.14 9.07
CA GLN A 423 43.98 -69.44 10.39
C GLN A 423 45.17 -68.55 10.74
N CYS A 424 45.81 -67.94 9.75
CA CYS A 424 46.93 -67.04 9.82
C CYS A 424 46.67 -65.73 9.01
N PRO A 425 45.67 -64.89 9.37
CA PRO A 425 45.22 -63.75 8.53
C PRO A 425 46.25 -62.66 8.18
N MET A 426 47.48 -62.75 8.69
CA MET A 426 48.53 -61.75 8.49
C MET A 426 49.80 -62.38 7.88
N GLU A 427 49.75 -63.66 7.49
CA GLU A 427 50.87 -64.42 6.99
C GLU A 427 50.46 -65.23 5.75
N ALA A 428 50.74 -64.68 4.57
CA ALA A 428 50.33 -65.30 3.31
C ALA A 428 50.74 -66.77 3.14
N GLU A 429 49.77 -67.61 2.77
CA GLU A 429 49.91 -69.02 2.41
C GLU A 429 50.96 -69.24 1.32
N ASN A 430 51.65 -70.38 1.40
CA ASN A 430 52.66 -70.78 0.44
C ASN A 430 52.25 -72.06 -0.32
N LEU A 431 51.45 -71.90 -1.39
CA LEU A 431 50.97 -72.99 -2.26
C LEU A 431 52.07 -74.00 -2.69
N ASN A 432 52.29 -75.03 -1.88
CA ASN A 432 53.38 -75.99 -1.99
C ASN A 432 52.90 -77.45 -2.13
N ASN A 433 51.58 -77.68 -2.13
CA ASN A 433 50.89 -78.99 -2.13
C ASN A 433 50.89 -79.71 -0.77
N PHE A 434 51.18 -78.99 0.31
CA PHE A 434 51.05 -79.42 1.70
C PHE A 434 50.13 -78.40 2.40
N GLU A 435 49.16 -78.90 3.16
CA GLU A 435 48.11 -78.17 3.91
C GLU A 435 47.49 -76.87 3.33
N ASP A 436 47.59 -76.60 2.01
CA ASP A 436 47.19 -75.35 1.30
C ASP A 436 45.69 -74.92 1.34
N THR A 437 44.92 -75.27 2.36
CA THR A 437 43.50 -74.94 2.50
C THR A 437 43.16 -74.22 3.80
N ASP A 438 44.16 -73.99 4.66
CA ASP A 438 43.97 -73.35 5.95
C ASP A 438 44.50 -71.91 6.04
N GLY A 439 45.15 -71.39 4.97
CA GLY A 439 45.63 -70.01 4.89
C GLY A 439 46.93 -69.79 5.67
N CYS A 440 47.63 -70.85 6.07
CA CYS A 440 48.81 -70.75 6.92
C CYS A 440 50.07 -71.24 6.21
N PRO A 441 51.16 -70.47 6.20
CA PRO A 441 52.39 -70.90 5.57
C PRO A 441 52.98 -72.09 6.32
N ASP A 442 53.29 -73.14 5.57
CA ASP A 442 53.83 -74.37 6.11
C ASP A 442 55.11 -74.83 5.39
N GLU A 443 55.71 -75.90 5.88
CA GLU A 443 56.81 -76.57 5.18
C GLU A 443 56.54 -78.06 5.09
N GLU A 444 56.64 -78.63 3.88
CA GLU A 444 56.53 -80.08 3.67
C GLU A 444 57.53 -80.83 4.59
N PRO A 445 57.08 -81.78 5.42
CA PRO A 445 57.95 -82.44 6.39
C PRO A 445 59.06 -83.22 5.69
N SER A 446 60.31 -82.75 5.87
CA SER A 446 61.47 -83.44 5.31
C SER A 446 61.62 -84.86 5.88
N VAL A 447 61.56 -85.87 5.01
CA VAL A 447 61.78 -87.27 5.40
C VAL A 447 63.26 -87.46 5.76
N VAL A 448 63.58 -87.35 7.04
CA VAL A 448 64.92 -87.70 7.56
C VAL A 448 65.05 -89.23 7.54
N VAL A 449 65.68 -89.76 6.49
CA VAL A 449 66.19 -91.13 6.50
C VAL A 449 67.37 -91.18 7.47
N VAL A 450 67.12 -91.62 8.71
CA VAL A 450 68.18 -91.88 9.70
C VAL A 450 68.96 -93.14 9.24
N PRO A 451 70.23 -93.04 8.80
CA PRO A 451 71.04 -94.22 8.54
C PRO A 451 71.48 -94.83 9.88
N CYS A 452 71.52 -96.16 9.97
CA CYS A 452 71.94 -96.91 11.16
C CYS A 452 73.14 -96.25 11.87
N VAL A 453 72.92 -95.79 13.10
CA VAL A 453 74.00 -95.37 14.00
C VAL A 453 74.72 -96.62 14.49
N SER A 454 75.97 -96.81 14.06
CA SER A 454 76.88 -97.77 14.67
C SER A 454 77.24 -97.28 16.08
N LEU A 455 76.72 -97.94 17.11
CA LEU A 455 77.04 -97.69 18.50
C LEU A 455 78.50 -98.14 18.76
N GLN A 456 79.42 -97.20 18.92
CA GLN A 456 80.76 -97.49 19.47
C GLN A 456 80.67 -97.47 21.00
N LEU A 457 80.65 -98.65 21.61
CA LEU A 457 80.77 -98.81 23.06
C LEU A 457 82.26 -98.70 23.46
N PRO A 458 82.66 -97.81 24.39
CA PRO A 458 83.95 -97.90 25.04
C PRO A 458 84.01 -99.10 25.99
N ASP A 459 85.21 -99.67 26.11
CA ASP A 459 85.53 -100.96 26.73
C ASP A 459 84.85 -101.27 28.09
N ASN A 460 84.32 -102.50 28.16
CA ASN A 460 83.78 -103.25 29.30
C ASN A 460 82.33 -102.94 29.74
N VAL A 461 81.38 -103.63 29.10
CA VAL A 461 80.02 -103.86 29.63
C VAL A 461 80.06 -105.12 30.51
N TYR A 462 79.78 -104.97 31.80
CA TYR A 462 79.66 -106.08 32.74
C TYR A 462 78.19 -106.48 32.86
N TYR A 463 77.90 -107.79 32.78
CA TYR A 463 76.59 -108.37 33.04
C TYR A 463 76.65 -109.22 34.32
N ASP A 464 75.56 -109.28 35.09
CA ASP A 464 75.43 -110.24 36.18
C ASP A 464 75.32 -111.68 35.63
N THR A 465 75.88 -112.65 36.35
CA THR A 465 75.94 -114.05 35.88
C THR A 465 74.54 -114.67 35.83
N GLY A 466 73.97 -114.80 34.62
CA GLY A 466 72.70 -115.50 34.37
C GLY A 466 71.51 -114.62 33.97
N SER A 467 71.72 -113.37 33.56
CA SER A 467 70.68 -112.48 32.99
C SER A 467 71.03 -112.05 31.56
N ASP A 468 70.04 -112.05 30.67
CA ASP A 468 70.11 -111.64 29.25
C ASP A 468 69.33 -110.35 28.94
N VAL A 469 69.19 -109.46 29.94
CA VAL A 469 68.79 -108.05 29.76
C VAL A 469 69.73 -107.14 30.52
#